data_AF-A0A7C7GAR3-F1
#
_entry.id   AF-A0A7C7GAR3-F1
#
_cell.length_a   1.000
_cell.length_b   1.000
_cell.length_c   1.000
_cell.angle_alpha   90.00
_cell.angle_beta   90.00
_cell.angle_gamma   90.00
#
_symmetry.space_group_name_H-M   'P 1'
#
loop_
_entity.id
_entity.type
_entity.pdbx_description
1 polymer ?
#
loop_
_entity_poly.entity_id
_entity_poly.type
_entity_poly.pdbx_seq_one_letter_code
_entity_poly.pdbx_strand_id
1 'polypeptide(L)'
;MSTQQQSLEAVKDYADGYDLKLDWLDTRGEWGIKATPDARKGLTLEDIQTGSYGEVPDHTDNMTGRLRGAAQREGAYRTGGYTVRTKSDIWLTNAAMLYEEALQRQWSSATDIPWDTIKPLPDDVERAQCQLATFLTEVEFVAADVPGKWVAATSPDYFEPRMFLITQIMDESRHLDVFRKRAFANGGGLMQRPDVTTSGVVGSIDLSKDFTEMSSRLHISGEGAVLTIFRMGELMAYNEAEKYMYRLCGQDESRHVAFGVMHMRYLAETEPERKAEVHAYLDEGERALVAGNQNPAARDTAQSEALAVLLGGGQKHYDEGYKKLLAIRKRQSREYIQRIKSAGFGERFENGRANPELMEYAKA
;
A
#
# COMPACT_ATOMS: atom_id res chain seq x y z
N MET A 1 -6.31 54.83 14.49
CA MET A 1 -6.06 53.53 13.83
C MET A 1 -7.37 53.11 13.18
N SER A 2 -7.36 52.75 11.90
CA SER A 2 -8.58 52.25 11.26
C SER A 2 -8.97 50.90 11.87
N THR A 3 -10.27 50.64 11.99
CA THR A 3 -10.76 49.31 12.37
C THR A 3 -10.55 48.33 11.21
N GLN A 4 -10.56 47.02 11.48
CA GLN A 4 -10.51 45.99 10.44
C GLN A 4 -11.61 46.18 9.38
N GLN A 5 -12.79 46.64 9.81
CA GLN A 5 -13.94 46.91 8.95
C GLN A 5 -13.71 48.12 8.03
N GLN A 6 -13.17 49.23 8.56
CA GLN A 6 -12.81 50.40 7.77
C GLN A 6 -11.71 50.11 6.75
N SER A 7 -10.74 49.27 7.13
CA SER A 7 -9.69 48.82 6.20
C SER A 7 -10.23 47.92 5.10
N LEU A 8 -11.26 47.10 5.40
CA LEU A 8 -11.90 46.24 4.40
C LEU A 8 -12.75 47.04 3.41
N GLU A 9 -13.50 48.05 3.88
CA GLU A 9 -14.26 48.99 3.03
C GLU A 9 -13.34 49.75 2.08
N ALA A 10 -12.23 50.33 2.58
CA ALA A 10 -11.27 51.04 1.73
C ALA A 10 -10.65 50.14 0.63
N VAL A 11 -10.48 48.84 0.91
CA VAL A 11 -9.99 47.87 -0.08
C VAL A 11 -11.07 47.54 -1.11
N LYS A 12 -12.34 47.43 -0.70
CA LYS A 12 -13.48 47.22 -1.61
C LYS A 12 -13.68 48.43 -2.54
N ASP A 13 -13.65 49.65 -1.99
CA ASP A 13 -13.76 50.89 -2.77
C ASP A 13 -12.62 51.05 -3.79
N TYR A 14 -11.40 50.68 -3.41
CA TYR A 14 -10.26 50.67 -4.34
C TYR A 14 -10.49 49.64 -5.46
N ALA A 15 -10.92 48.42 -5.13
CA ALA A 15 -11.14 47.37 -6.11
C ALA A 15 -12.20 47.70 -7.14
N ASP A 16 -13.29 48.35 -6.74
CA ASP A 16 -14.36 48.79 -7.65
C ASP A 16 -13.82 49.80 -8.68
N GLY A 17 -12.86 50.64 -8.30
CA GLY A 17 -12.20 51.59 -9.21
C GLY A 17 -11.25 50.97 -10.23
N TYR A 18 -10.86 49.70 -10.05
CA TYR A 18 -9.86 49.01 -10.90
C TYR A 18 -10.36 47.65 -11.44
N ASP A 19 -11.66 47.37 -11.36
CA ASP A 19 -12.27 46.10 -11.80
C ASP A 19 -11.59 44.86 -11.16
N LEU A 20 -11.17 44.99 -9.90
CA LEU A 20 -10.53 43.89 -9.17
C LEU A 20 -11.60 42.98 -8.57
N LYS A 21 -11.47 41.67 -8.80
CA LYS A 21 -12.35 40.67 -8.19
C LYS A 21 -11.94 40.40 -6.74
N LEU A 22 -12.77 40.88 -5.81
CA LEU A 22 -12.61 40.68 -4.37
C LEU A 22 -13.63 39.70 -3.77
N ASP A 23 -14.41 39.01 -4.60
CA ASP A 23 -15.34 37.95 -4.19
C ASP A 23 -14.67 36.87 -3.33
N TRP A 24 -13.37 36.60 -3.52
CA TRP A 24 -12.58 35.71 -2.68
C TRP A 24 -12.54 36.11 -1.19
N LEU A 25 -12.75 37.40 -0.85
CA LEU A 25 -12.86 37.89 0.53
C LEU A 25 -14.19 37.47 1.17
N ASP A 26 -15.20 37.14 0.38
CA ASP A 26 -16.53 36.77 0.84
C ASP A 26 -16.77 35.25 0.67
N THR A 27 -16.01 34.54 -0.17
CA THR A 27 -16.05 33.07 -0.35
C THR A 27 -15.06 32.29 0.55
N ARG A 28 -14.73 32.81 1.73
CA ARG A 28 -13.75 32.17 2.62
C ARG A 28 -14.34 30.91 3.25
N GLY A 29 -13.51 29.86 3.37
CA GLY A 29 -13.76 28.77 4.32
C GLY A 29 -13.67 29.30 5.76
N GLU A 30 -13.75 28.40 6.74
CA GLU A 30 -13.65 28.75 8.16
C GLU A 30 -12.36 29.57 8.45
N TRP A 31 -12.52 30.69 9.14
CA TRP A 31 -11.44 31.65 9.39
C TRP A 31 -11.02 31.67 10.86
N GLY A 32 -9.79 32.10 11.13
CA GLY A 32 -9.24 32.15 12.49
C GLY A 32 -8.68 30.81 12.98
N ILE A 33 -8.67 29.78 12.13
CA ILE A 33 -8.01 28.51 12.38
C ILE A 33 -6.49 28.71 12.37
N LYS A 34 -5.81 28.17 13.38
CA LYS A 34 -4.34 28.14 13.47
C LYS A 34 -3.87 26.78 13.94
N ALA A 35 -3.17 26.05 13.07
CA ALA A 35 -2.43 24.86 13.46
C ALA A 35 -1.12 25.24 14.15
N THR A 36 -0.68 24.42 15.10
CA THR A 36 0.59 24.63 15.83
C THR A 36 1.55 23.50 15.46
N PRO A 37 2.70 23.79 14.82
CA PRO A 37 3.69 22.77 14.49
C PRO A 37 4.28 22.12 15.75
N ASP A 38 4.51 20.81 15.70
CA ASP A 38 5.31 20.09 16.68
C ASP A 38 6.81 20.42 16.53
N ALA A 39 7.53 20.46 17.65
CA ALA A 39 8.94 20.84 17.68
C ALA A 39 9.89 19.85 16.98
N ARG A 40 9.49 18.57 16.84
CA ARG A 40 10.28 17.54 16.16
C ARG A 40 9.71 17.18 14.79
N LYS A 41 8.39 17.03 14.69
CA LYS A 41 7.72 16.54 13.48
C LYS A 41 7.38 17.67 12.50
N GLY A 42 7.48 18.93 12.91
CA GLY A 42 7.02 20.05 12.11
C GLY A 42 5.49 20.13 12.10
N LEU A 43 4.92 20.62 11.00
CA LEU A 43 3.46 20.71 10.83
C LEU A 43 2.99 19.51 9.99
N THR A 44 2.27 18.58 10.62
CA THR A 44 1.79 17.36 9.98
C THR A 44 0.36 17.49 9.47
N LEU A 45 -0.08 16.53 8.65
CA LEU A 45 -1.48 16.39 8.26
C LEU A 45 -2.43 16.25 9.45
N GLU A 46 -2.01 15.64 10.57
CA GLU A 46 -2.83 15.54 11.78
C GLU A 46 -3.00 16.91 12.45
N ASP A 47 -1.93 17.71 12.52
CA ASP A 47 -1.94 19.02 13.19
C ASP A 47 -2.87 20.03 12.52
N ILE A 48 -3.14 19.85 11.22
CA ILE A 48 -4.03 20.73 10.45
C ILE A 48 -5.50 20.29 10.49
N GLN A 49 -5.84 19.12 11.07
CA GLN A 49 -7.23 18.64 11.22
C GLN A 49 -7.98 19.44 12.29
N THR A 50 -8.27 20.70 11.98
CA THR A 50 -8.87 21.68 12.89
C THR A 50 -10.11 22.29 12.27
N GLY A 51 -11.13 22.54 13.09
CA GLY A 51 -12.44 23.00 12.62
C GLY A 51 -13.07 22.05 11.58
N SER A 52 -13.84 22.61 10.66
CA SER A 52 -14.51 21.92 9.56
C SER A 52 -13.56 21.24 8.56
N TYR A 53 -12.28 21.60 8.52
CA TYR A 53 -11.27 20.87 7.72
C TYR A 53 -10.96 19.49 8.30
N GLY A 54 -10.98 19.37 9.65
CA GLY A 54 -10.75 18.11 10.36
C GLY A 54 -11.97 17.18 10.39
N GLU A 55 -13.16 17.69 10.07
CA GLU A 55 -14.39 16.89 10.05
C GLU A 55 -14.49 16.07 8.77
N VAL A 56 -14.32 14.75 8.91
CA VAL A 56 -14.42 13.79 7.80
C VAL A 56 -15.88 13.31 7.70
N PRO A 57 -16.62 13.64 6.63
CA PRO A 57 -18.03 13.29 6.52
C PRO A 57 -18.20 11.78 6.29
N ASP A 58 -19.21 11.17 6.93
CA ASP A 58 -19.51 9.74 6.72
C ASP A 58 -19.96 9.45 5.27
N HIS A 59 -20.64 10.40 4.63
CA HIS A 59 -20.97 10.39 3.21
C HIS A 59 -20.75 11.76 2.58
N THR A 60 -20.31 11.81 1.32
CA THR A 60 -20.08 13.06 0.58
C THR A 60 -20.76 13.11 -0.78
N ASP A 61 -21.40 14.25 -1.07
CA ASP A 61 -21.89 14.66 -2.40
C ASP A 61 -20.87 15.48 -3.21
N ASN A 62 -19.66 15.64 -2.69
CA ASN A 62 -18.60 16.35 -3.38
C ASN A 62 -18.12 15.58 -4.61
N MET A 63 -18.69 15.95 -5.74
CA MET A 63 -18.33 15.43 -7.07
C MET A 63 -17.46 16.42 -7.83
N THR A 64 -16.80 17.32 -7.12
CA THR A 64 -15.97 18.39 -7.67
C THR A 64 -14.54 18.23 -7.17
N GLY A 65 -13.57 18.90 -7.80
CA GLY A 65 -12.20 18.96 -7.29
C GLY A 65 -12.05 19.80 -6.01
N ARG A 66 -13.14 20.16 -5.33
CA ARG A 66 -13.13 20.96 -4.09
C ARG A 66 -12.45 20.15 -3.00
N LEU A 67 -11.43 20.72 -2.38
CA LEU A 67 -10.74 20.13 -1.23
C LEU A 67 -11.63 20.17 0.02
N ARG A 68 -11.46 19.20 0.93
CA ARG A 68 -12.18 19.22 2.22
C ARG A 68 -11.91 20.54 2.95
N GLY A 69 -12.95 21.10 3.59
CA GLY A 69 -12.88 22.40 4.28
C GLY A 69 -12.90 23.64 3.37
N ALA A 70 -12.74 23.50 2.05
CA ALA A 70 -12.90 24.62 1.13
C ALA A 70 -14.38 24.98 0.89
N ALA A 71 -14.67 26.27 0.72
CA ALA A 71 -16.01 26.74 0.41
C ALA A 71 -16.55 26.16 -0.91
N GLN A 72 -17.85 25.86 -0.96
CA GLN A 72 -18.50 25.40 -2.18
C GLN A 72 -18.66 26.56 -3.16
N ARG A 73 -18.37 26.31 -4.44
CA ARG A 73 -18.68 27.24 -5.54
C ARG A 73 -19.96 26.82 -6.24
N GLU A 74 -20.95 27.71 -6.25
CA GLU A 74 -22.20 27.49 -7.00
C GLU A 74 -21.88 27.28 -8.50
N GLY A 75 -22.58 26.34 -9.13
CA GLY A 75 -22.38 26.01 -10.55
C GLY A 75 -21.03 25.33 -10.88
N ALA A 76 -20.26 24.88 -9.88
CA ALA A 76 -19.05 24.13 -10.14
C ALA A 76 -19.36 22.84 -10.92
N TYR A 77 -18.67 22.65 -12.05
CA TYR A 77 -18.79 21.43 -12.84
C TYR A 77 -18.21 20.23 -12.07
N ARG A 78 -18.76 19.05 -12.36
CA ARG A 78 -18.30 17.80 -11.76
C ARG A 78 -16.94 17.39 -12.34
N THR A 79 -16.05 16.88 -11.50
CA THR A 79 -14.68 16.45 -11.86
C THR A 79 -14.41 15.06 -11.30
N GLY A 80 -13.58 14.25 -11.97
CA GLY A 80 -12.98 13.02 -11.41
C GLY A 80 -13.89 11.79 -11.35
N GLY A 81 -15.21 11.93 -11.43
CA GLY A 81 -16.13 10.79 -11.48
C GLY A 81 -16.07 9.92 -10.21
N TYR A 82 -15.83 10.52 -9.04
CA TYR A 82 -15.59 9.83 -7.78
C TYR A 82 -16.70 8.83 -7.42
N THR A 83 -16.34 7.55 -7.33
CA THR A 83 -17.25 6.45 -6.96
C THR A 83 -17.15 6.11 -5.47
N VAL A 84 -16.00 6.33 -4.84
CA VAL A 84 -15.83 6.15 -3.39
C VAL A 84 -16.29 7.43 -2.67
N ARG A 85 -17.48 7.33 -2.05
CA ARG A 85 -18.24 8.46 -1.51
C ARG A 85 -18.76 8.23 -0.08
N THR A 86 -18.51 7.06 0.47
CA THR A 86 -18.81 6.73 1.86
C THR A 86 -17.49 6.47 2.57
N LYS A 87 -17.36 6.98 3.79
CA LYS A 87 -16.13 6.93 4.58
C LYS A 87 -15.69 5.49 4.84
N SER A 88 -16.63 4.61 5.22
CA SER A 88 -16.34 3.19 5.49
C SER A 88 -15.76 2.43 4.29
N ASP A 89 -15.95 2.91 3.06
CA ASP A 89 -15.39 2.29 1.86
C ASP A 89 -13.88 2.45 1.71
N ILE A 90 -13.22 3.37 2.43
CA ILE A 90 -11.76 3.61 2.26
C ILE A 90 -11.01 4.03 3.52
N TRP A 91 -11.72 4.39 4.59
CA TRP A 91 -11.12 5.05 5.73
C TRP A 91 -10.29 4.13 6.63
N LEU A 92 -9.34 4.74 7.32
CA LEU A 92 -8.50 4.19 8.39
C LEU A 92 -8.05 5.34 9.30
N THR A 93 -7.93 5.09 10.60
CA THR A 93 -7.69 6.14 11.60
C THR A 93 -6.29 6.74 11.54
N ASN A 94 -5.30 6.02 11.03
CA ASN A 94 -3.89 6.41 11.03
C ASN A 94 -3.35 6.75 9.63
N ALA A 95 -4.22 7.07 8.66
CA ALA A 95 -3.85 7.38 7.28
C ALA A 95 -2.81 8.52 7.19
N ALA A 96 -3.06 9.61 7.91
CA ALA A 96 -2.18 10.78 7.95
C ALA A 96 -0.80 10.42 8.51
N MET A 97 -0.74 9.70 9.63
CA MET A 97 0.51 9.23 10.21
C MET A 97 1.31 8.32 9.25
N LEU A 98 0.64 7.38 8.57
CA LEU A 98 1.29 6.49 7.60
C LEU A 98 1.85 7.26 6.40
N TYR A 99 1.12 8.28 5.92
CA TYR A 99 1.59 9.18 4.88
C TYR A 99 2.85 9.95 5.32
N GLU A 100 2.84 10.55 6.52
CA GLU A 100 3.99 11.29 7.05
C GLU A 100 5.22 10.39 7.26
N GLU A 101 5.00 9.14 7.71
CA GLU A 101 6.07 8.16 7.81
C GLU A 101 6.67 7.84 6.43
N ALA A 102 5.83 7.68 5.40
CA ALA A 102 6.29 7.41 4.04
C ALA A 102 7.13 8.56 3.48
N LEU A 103 6.79 9.82 3.78
CA LEU A 103 7.59 10.98 3.37
C LEU A 103 8.98 11.01 4.03
N GLN A 104 9.07 10.65 5.31
CA GLN A 104 10.34 10.69 6.06
C GLN A 104 11.30 9.57 5.67
N ARG A 105 10.78 8.50 5.06
CA ARG A 105 11.51 7.26 4.78
C ARG A 105 11.77 7.01 3.30
N GLN A 106 11.72 8.07 2.49
CA GLN A 106 12.05 8.03 1.08
C GLN A 106 13.50 7.56 0.86
N TRP A 107 13.70 6.76 -0.18
CA TRP A 107 15.01 6.29 -0.62
C TRP A 107 15.09 6.26 -2.15
N SER A 108 16.30 6.16 -2.68
CA SER A 108 16.63 6.12 -4.10
C SER A 108 17.30 4.79 -4.44
N SER A 109 16.65 4.02 -5.32
CA SER A 109 17.19 2.76 -5.85
C SER A 109 18.54 2.93 -6.55
N ALA A 110 18.85 4.11 -7.07
CA ALA A 110 20.07 4.36 -7.84
C ALA A 110 21.27 4.70 -6.94
N THR A 111 21.05 5.39 -5.81
CA THR A 111 22.12 5.99 -5.00
C THR A 111 22.23 5.40 -3.61
N ASP A 112 21.15 4.91 -3.04
CA ASP A 112 21.13 4.45 -1.64
C ASP A 112 21.39 2.95 -1.54
N ILE A 113 21.26 2.23 -2.64
CA ILE A 113 21.66 0.82 -2.76
C ILE A 113 23.17 0.75 -3.04
N PRO A 114 23.96 0.01 -2.25
CA PRO A 114 25.40 -0.13 -2.43
C PRO A 114 25.73 -1.12 -3.56
N TRP A 115 25.40 -0.75 -4.81
CA TRP A 115 25.51 -1.59 -6.00
C TRP A 115 26.92 -2.16 -6.24
N ASP A 116 27.97 -1.44 -5.81
CA ASP A 116 29.37 -1.85 -5.92
C ASP A 116 29.70 -3.13 -5.11
N THR A 117 28.85 -3.47 -4.14
CA THR A 117 28.99 -4.68 -3.31
C THR A 117 28.56 -5.94 -4.05
N ILE A 118 27.87 -5.83 -5.19
CA ILE A 118 27.54 -6.96 -6.04
C ILE A 118 28.81 -7.50 -6.69
N LYS A 119 29.00 -8.81 -6.58
CA LYS A 119 30.12 -9.57 -7.16
C LYS A 119 29.57 -10.76 -7.95
N PRO A 120 30.34 -11.32 -8.89
CA PRO A 120 29.95 -12.52 -9.61
C PRO A 120 29.50 -13.64 -8.66
N LEU A 121 28.30 -14.17 -8.90
CA LEU A 121 27.73 -15.31 -8.18
C LEU A 121 27.84 -16.57 -9.06
N PRO A 122 27.74 -17.77 -8.48
CA PRO A 122 27.53 -18.99 -9.26
C PRO A 122 26.31 -18.86 -10.20
N ASP A 123 26.41 -19.38 -11.42
CA ASP A 123 25.39 -19.23 -12.47
C ASP A 123 23.98 -19.64 -12.02
N ASP A 124 23.86 -20.69 -11.21
CA ASP A 124 22.59 -21.20 -10.70
C ASP A 124 21.97 -20.25 -9.68
N VAL A 125 22.78 -19.66 -8.80
CA VAL A 125 22.36 -18.63 -7.85
C VAL A 125 21.98 -17.34 -8.57
N GLU A 126 22.79 -16.87 -9.53
CA GLU A 126 22.49 -15.65 -10.28
C GLU A 126 21.20 -15.78 -11.09
N ARG A 127 20.96 -16.93 -11.75
CA ARG A 127 19.70 -17.21 -12.45
C ARG A 127 18.51 -17.24 -11.50
N ALA A 128 18.66 -17.83 -10.31
CA ALA A 128 17.61 -17.83 -9.30
C ALA A 128 17.29 -16.40 -8.80
N GLN A 129 18.31 -15.57 -8.58
CA GLN A 129 18.14 -14.17 -8.20
C GLN A 129 17.42 -13.38 -9.31
N CYS A 130 17.79 -13.60 -10.57
CA CYS A 130 17.12 -13.01 -11.72
C CYS A 130 15.64 -13.43 -11.82
N GLN A 131 15.35 -14.71 -11.56
CA GLN A 131 13.97 -15.23 -11.60
C GLN A 131 13.11 -14.65 -10.48
N LEU A 132 13.65 -14.54 -9.26
CA LEU A 132 12.96 -13.89 -8.14
C LEU A 132 12.75 -12.40 -8.41
N ALA A 133 13.77 -11.69 -8.88
CA ALA A 133 13.68 -10.27 -9.21
C ALA A 133 12.66 -9.99 -10.33
N THR A 134 12.56 -10.90 -11.31
CA THR A 134 11.55 -10.82 -12.37
C THR A 134 10.14 -10.94 -11.79
N PHE A 135 9.92 -11.92 -10.91
CA PHE A 135 8.63 -12.07 -10.23
C PHE A 135 8.27 -10.85 -9.38
N LEU A 136 9.21 -10.36 -8.58
CA LEU A 136 8.99 -9.18 -7.73
C LEU A 136 8.61 -7.98 -8.59
N THR A 137 9.38 -7.71 -9.66
CA THR A 137 9.06 -6.65 -10.64
C THR A 137 7.63 -6.78 -11.21
N GLU A 138 7.11 -7.99 -11.41
CA GLU A 138 5.74 -8.16 -11.91
C GLU A 138 4.66 -7.90 -10.87
N VAL A 139 4.87 -8.31 -9.61
CA VAL A 139 3.87 -8.08 -8.56
C VAL A 139 3.84 -6.60 -8.15
N GLU A 140 4.99 -5.93 -8.12
CA GLU A 140 5.04 -4.50 -7.77
C GLU A 140 4.34 -3.63 -8.81
N PHE A 141 4.31 -4.05 -10.07
CA PHE A 141 3.56 -3.35 -11.12
C PHE A 141 2.07 -3.27 -10.77
N VAL A 142 1.53 -4.36 -10.23
CA VAL A 142 0.12 -4.46 -9.86
C VAL A 142 -0.14 -3.69 -8.57
N ALA A 143 0.77 -3.81 -7.60
CA ALA A 143 0.73 -3.06 -6.35
C ALA A 143 0.84 -1.54 -6.59
N ALA A 144 1.46 -1.09 -7.67
CA ALA A 144 1.45 0.32 -8.09
C ALA A 144 0.14 0.70 -8.82
N ASP A 145 -0.19 0.00 -9.92
CA ASP A 145 -1.23 0.45 -10.85
C ASP A 145 -2.64 0.34 -10.28
N VAL A 146 -2.94 -0.73 -9.53
CA VAL A 146 -4.30 -0.96 -9.02
C VAL A 146 -4.70 0.08 -7.97
N PRO A 147 -3.88 0.39 -6.94
CA PRO A 147 -4.14 1.52 -6.04
C PRO A 147 -4.34 2.86 -6.76
N GLY A 148 -3.65 3.09 -7.89
CA GLY A 148 -3.83 4.28 -8.73
C GLY A 148 -5.27 4.50 -9.20
N LYS A 149 -6.02 3.43 -9.49
CA LYS A 149 -7.45 3.51 -9.84
C LYS A 149 -8.27 4.10 -8.69
N TRP A 150 -7.95 3.70 -7.46
CA TRP A 150 -8.65 4.14 -6.26
C TRP A 150 -8.27 5.55 -5.83
N VAL A 151 -7.07 6.03 -6.18
CA VAL A 151 -6.73 7.45 -6.06
C VAL A 151 -7.69 8.30 -6.90
N ALA A 152 -7.95 7.91 -8.15
CA ALA A 152 -8.87 8.65 -9.02
C ALA A 152 -10.34 8.51 -8.60
N ALA A 153 -10.73 7.34 -8.11
CA ALA A 153 -12.10 7.04 -7.69
C ALA A 153 -12.53 7.71 -6.36
N THR A 154 -11.57 8.11 -5.54
CA THR A 154 -11.82 8.64 -4.20
C THR A 154 -12.09 10.14 -4.18
N SER A 155 -13.20 10.54 -3.56
CA SER A 155 -13.56 11.95 -3.34
C SER A 155 -12.42 12.71 -2.63
N PRO A 156 -12.15 13.98 -2.99
CA PRO A 156 -11.19 14.82 -2.26
C PRO A 156 -11.53 15.04 -0.78
N ASP A 157 -12.75 14.71 -0.34
CA ASP A 157 -13.10 14.74 1.08
C ASP A 157 -12.45 13.58 1.88
N TYR A 158 -11.95 12.53 1.21
CA TYR A 158 -11.19 11.44 1.83
C TYR A 158 -9.71 11.51 1.40
N PHE A 159 -9.11 12.68 1.56
CA PHE A 159 -7.78 12.94 1.03
C PHE A 159 -6.67 12.17 1.77
N GLU A 160 -6.83 11.82 3.03
CA GLU A 160 -5.80 11.14 3.81
C GLU A 160 -5.48 9.73 3.27
N PRO A 161 -6.46 8.82 3.10
CA PRO A 161 -6.17 7.55 2.45
C PRO A 161 -5.70 7.75 1.01
N ARG A 162 -6.24 8.73 0.29
CA ARG A 162 -5.80 9.05 -1.07
C ARG A 162 -4.32 9.45 -1.12
N MET A 163 -3.85 10.28 -0.19
CA MET A 163 -2.45 10.70 -0.09
C MET A 163 -1.54 9.52 0.27
N PHE A 164 -1.97 8.64 1.16
CA PHE A 164 -1.24 7.41 1.44
C PHE A 164 -1.10 6.52 0.19
N LEU A 165 -2.18 6.27 -0.55
CA LEU A 165 -2.13 5.47 -1.77
C LEU A 165 -1.15 6.06 -2.80
N ILE A 166 -1.03 7.39 -2.88
CA ILE A 166 -0.03 8.04 -3.74
C ILE A 166 1.40 7.72 -3.27
N THR A 167 1.65 7.67 -1.96
CA THR A 167 2.97 7.26 -1.44
C THR A 167 3.24 5.78 -1.67
N GLN A 168 2.23 4.91 -1.61
CA GLN A 168 2.35 3.50 -1.99
C GLN A 168 2.76 3.37 -3.46
N ILE A 169 2.11 4.09 -4.37
CA ILE A 169 2.50 4.09 -5.79
C ILE A 169 3.97 4.48 -5.98
N MET A 170 4.47 5.45 -5.21
CA MET A 170 5.88 5.86 -5.25
C MET A 170 6.83 4.83 -4.64
N ASP A 171 6.42 4.16 -3.56
CA ASP A 171 7.14 3.02 -2.97
C ASP A 171 7.27 1.89 -4.01
N GLU A 172 6.15 1.47 -4.60
CA GLU A 172 6.11 0.38 -5.59
C GLU A 172 6.87 0.72 -6.87
N SER A 173 6.85 1.98 -7.29
CA SER A 173 7.69 2.46 -8.40
C SER A 173 9.18 2.24 -8.14
N ARG A 174 9.63 2.35 -6.88
CA ARG A 174 11.02 2.06 -6.51
C ARG A 174 11.30 0.57 -6.38
N HIS A 175 10.33 -0.21 -5.92
CA HIS A 175 10.49 -1.66 -5.83
C HIS A 175 10.60 -2.27 -7.23
N LEU A 176 9.74 -1.84 -8.15
CA LEU A 176 9.84 -2.10 -9.60
C LEU A 176 11.23 -1.83 -10.15
N ASP A 177 11.75 -0.63 -9.88
CA ASP A 177 13.01 -0.17 -10.42
C ASP A 177 14.21 -0.92 -9.80
N VAL A 178 14.21 -1.14 -8.48
CA VAL A 178 15.33 -1.78 -7.79
C VAL A 178 15.47 -3.26 -8.17
N PHE A 179 14.37 -4.01 -8.26
CA PHE A 179 14.43 -5.43 -8.63
C PHE A 179 14.78 -5.59 -10.10
N ARG A 180 14.27 -4.72 -10.98
CA ARG A 180 14.71 -4.68 -12.37
C ARG A 180 16.20 -4.41 -12.48
N LYS A 181 16.73 -3.41 -11.79
CA LYS A 181 18.17 -3.12 -11.73
C LYS A 181 18.96 -4.32 -11.24
N ARG A 182 18.51 -4.99 -10.16
CA ARG A 182 19.19 -6.17 -9.64
C ARG A 182 19.28 -7.30 -10.65
N ALA A 183 18.22 -7.56 -11.44
CA ALA A 183 18.25 -8.60 -12.47
C ALA A 183 19.37 -8.39 -13.51
N PHE A 184 19.78 -7.14 -13.77
CA PHE A 184 20.84 -6.81 -14.74
C PHE A 184 22.22 -6.53 -14.10
N ALA A 185 22.29 -6.34 -12.78
CA ALA A 185 23.49 -5.80 -12.13
C ALA A 185 24.71 -6.75 -12.12
N ASN A 186 24.51 -8.05 -12.36
CA ASN A 186 25.58 -9.05 -12.27
C ASN A 186 25.65 -9.99 -13.49
N GLY A 187 25.29 -9.47 -14.67
CA GLY A 187 25.39 -10.21 -15.95
C GLY A 187 24.20 -11.12 -16.27
N GLY A 188 23.14 -11.06 -15.47
CA GLY A 188 21.85 -11.72 -15.73
C GLY A 188 20.89 -10.88 -16.58
N GLY A 189 19.59 -11.15 -16.42
CA GLY A 189 18.52 -10.40 -17.06
C GLY A 189 17.14 -10.83 -16.57
N LEU A 190 16.07 -10.25 -17.13
CA LEU A 190 14.72 -10.69 -16.84
C LEU A 190 14.49 -12.12 -17.34
N MET A 191 13.83 -12.93 -16.52
CA MET A 191 13.59 -14.35 -16.75
C MET A 191 12.14 -14.61 -17.19
N GLN A 192 11.69 -15.86 -17.12
CA GLN A 192 10.34 -16.22 -17.53
C GLN A 192 9.31 -15.57 -16.60
N ARG A 193 8.30 -14.96 -17.23
CA ARG A 193 7.09 -14.50 -16.57
C ARG A 193 6.37 -15.69 -15.91
N PRO A 194 6.02 -15.63 -14.62
CA PRO A 194 5.17 -16.64 -13.97
C PRO A 194 3.87 -16.86 -14.74
N ASP A 195 3.46 -18.11 -14.93
CA ASP A 195 2.19 -18.47 -15.58
C ASP A 195 0.95 -17.95 -14.83
N VAL A 196 1.14 -17.46 -13.60
CA VAL A 196 0.10 -17.12 -12.63
C VAL A 196 -0.42 -15.67 -12.72
N THR A 197 0.24 -14.79 -13.50
CA THR A 197 -0.01 -13.34 -13.43
C THR A 197 -1.01 -12.78 -14.44
N THR A 198 -1.53 -13.56 -15.41
CA THR A 198 -2.45 -13.03 -16.45
C THR A 198 -3.93 -13.41 -16.25
N SER A 199 -4.23 -14.51 -15.57
CA SER A 199 -5.60 -15.01 -15.33
C SER A 199 -5.89 -15.41 -13.88
N GLY A 200 -4.91 -15.25 -12.99
CA GLY A 200 -5.02 -15.58 -11.58
C GLY A 200 -5.24 -14.35 -10.69
N VAL A 201 -4.56 -14.37 -9.56
CA VAL A 201 -4.60 -13.40 -8.45
C VAL A 201 -4.44 -11.94 -8.87
N VAL A 202 -3.46 -11.65 -9.73
CA VAL A 202 -3.20 -10.28 -10.18
C VAL A 202 -4.43 -9.73 -10.91
N GLY A 203 -5.05 -10.58 -11.73
CA GLY A 203 -6.33 -10.28 -12.35
C GLY A 203 -7.45 -10.10 -11.33
N SER A 204 -7.50 -10.89 -10.24
CA SER A 204 -8.55 -10.72 -9.23
C SER A 204 -8.39 -9.43 -8.40
N ILE A 205 -7.17 -8.98 -8.13
CA ILE A 205 -6.91 -7.67 -7.52
C ILE A 205 -7.39 -6.54 -8.45
N ASP A 206 -7.06 -6.64 -9.74
CA ASP A 206 -7.43 -5.64 -10.76
C ASP A 206 -8.95 -5.57 -11.02
N LEU A 207 -9.64 -6.71 -10.86
CA LEU A 207 -11.07 -6.87 -11.13
C LEU A 207 -11.98 -6.59 -9.92
N SER A 208 -11.40 -6.23 -8.77
CA SER A 208 -12.14 -5.87 -7.56
C SER A 208 -13.20 -4.79 -7.84
N LYS A 209 -14.40 -5.01 -7.29
CA LYS A 209 -15.59 -4.19 -7.51
C LYS A 209 -15.63 -2.95 -6.62
N ASP A 210 -15.02 -3.03 -5.45
CA ASP A 210 -14.84 -1.92 -4.52
C ASP A 210 -13.44 -1.93 -3.91
N PHE A 211 -13.15 -0.87 -3.15
CA PHE A 211 -11.85 -0.68 -2.51
C PHE A 211 -11.59 -1.73 -1.41
N THR A 212 -12.61 -2.13 -0.67
CA THR A 212 -12.51 -3.13 0.39
C THR A 212 -12.07 -4.49 -0.18
N GLU A 213 -12.70 -4.93 -1.26
CA GLU A 213 -12.33 -6.14 -1.98
C GLU A 213 -10.88 -6.07 -2.46
N MET A 214 -10.49 -4.95 -3.08
CA MET A 214 -9.10 -4.71 -3.49
C MET A 214 -8.13 -4.77 -2.31
N SER A 215 -8.38 -4.03 -1.22
CA SER A 215 -7.54 -3.97 -0.03
C SER A 215 -7.40 -5.34 0.65
N SER A 216 -8.47 -6.13 0.68
CA SER A 216 -8.44 -7.49 1.22
C SER A 216 -7.57 -8.46 0.39
N ARG A 217 -7.54 -8.28 -0.94
CA ARG A 217 -6.72 -9.11 -1.84
C ARG A 217 -5.28 -8.63 -1.89
N LEU A 218 -5.05 -7.32 -2.03
CA LEU A 218 -3.74 -6.69 -2.15
C LEU A 218 -3.06 -6.56 -0.79
N HIS A 219 -3.48 -5.61 0.05
CA HIS A 219 -2.80 -5.27 1.30
C HIS A 219 -2.81 -6.40 2.33
N ILE A 220 -3.93 -7.15 2.43
CA ILE A 220 -4.05 -8.24 3.40
C ILE A 220 -3.43 -9.54 2.88
N SER A 221 -3.80 -10.01 1.69
CA SER A 221 -3.33 -11.33 1.25
C SER A 221 -1.99 -11.26 0.49
N GLY A 222 -1.91 -10.45 -0.57
CA GLY A 222 -0.75 -10.31 -1.46
C GLY A 222 0.49 -9.70 -0.80
N GLU A 223 0.47 -8.38 -0.57
CA GLU A 223 1.56 -7.63 0.09
C GLU A 223 1.92 -8.24 1.45
N GLY A 224 0.92 -8.76 2.12
CA GLY A 224 1.11 -9.57 3.31
C GLY A 224 2.08 -10.74 3.21
N ALA A 225 1.98 -11.50 2.12
CA ALA A 225 2.86 -12.61 1.84
C ALA A 225 4.24 -12.12 1.39
N VAL A 226 4.29 -11.04 0.59
CA VAL A 226 5.53 -10.39 0.11
C VAL A 226 6.32 -9.76 1.26
N LEU A 227 5.66 -9.12 2.22
CA LEU A 227 6.29 -8.55 3.41
C LEU A 227 7.08 -9.60 4.21
N THR A 228 6.57 -10.83 4.34
CA THR A 228 7.35 -11.91 4.98
C THR A 228 8.60 -12.25 4.16
N ILE A 229 8.52 -12.25 2.82
CA ILE A 229 9.67 -12.48 1.93
C ILE A 229 10.71 -11.38 2.15
N PHE A 230 10.33 -10.10 2.16
CA PHE A 230 11.26 -9.00 2.41
C PHE A 230 11.89 -9.05 3.80
N ARG A 231 11.11 -9.34 4.84
CA ARG A 231 11.64 -9.53 6.20
C ARG A 231 12.62 -10.70 6.31
N MET A 232 12.48 -11.70 5.44
CA MET A 232 13.37 -12.87 5.36
C MET A 232 14.45 -12.71 4.28
N GLY A 233 14.48 -11.57 3.58
CA GLY A 233 15.34 -11.29 2.44
C GLY A 233 16.82 -11.51 2.70
N GLU A 234 17.27 -11.20 3.92
CA GLU A 234 18.66 -11.42 4.32
C GLU A 234 19.10 -12.90 4.27
N LEU A 235 18.17 -13.85 4.41
CA LEU A 235 18.48 -15.29 4.32
C LEU A 235 18.73 -15.76 2.89
N MET A 236 18.32 -14.97 1.91
CA MET A 236 18.45 -15.24 0.48
C MET A 236 19.28 -14.17 -0.24
N ALA A 237 19.95 -13.28 0.51
CA ALA A 237 20.84 -12.26 0.00
C ALA A 237 22.31 -12.74 0.06
N TYR A 238 23.06 -12.45 -1.00
CA TYR A 238 24.45 -12.84 -1.21
C TYR A 238 25.42 -11.66 -1.14
N ASN A 239 24.91 -10.44 -1.02
CA ASN A 239 25.70 -9.21 -0.88
C ASN A 239 24.93 -8.14 -0.08
N GLU A 240 25.60 -7.05 0.27
CA GLU A 240 24.98 -5.97 1.05
C GLU A 240 23.93 -5.18 0.24
N ALA A 241 24.07 -5.07 -1.08
CA ALA A 241 23.06 -4.44 -1.92
C ALA A 241 21.70 -5.14 -1.78
N GLU A 242 21.67 -6.47 -1.95
CA GLU A 242 20.46 -7.27 -1.82
C GLU A 242 19.85 -7.19 -0.42
N LYS A 243 20.67 -7.25 0.64
CA LYS A 243 20.17 -7.06 2.01
C LYS A 243 19.52 -5.69 2.20
N TYR A 244 20.14 -4.64 1.65
CA TYR A 244 19.62 -3.28 1.75
C TYR A 244 18.30 -3.13 0.99
N MET A 245 18.21 -3.69 -0.23
CA MET A 245 16.95 -3.73 -1.01
C MET A 245 15.81 -4.32 -0.18
N TYR A 246 15.98 -5.53 0.36
CA TYR A 246 14.93 -6.20 1.12
C TYR A 246 14.53 -5.46 2.40
N ARG A 247 15.48 -4.81 3.09
CA ARG A 247 15.18 -3.99 4.27
C ARG A 247 14.34 -2.76 3.92
N LEU A 248 14.69 -2.07 2.84
CA LEU A 248 13.97 -0.87 2.38
C LEU A 248 12.57 -1.23 1.87
N CYS A 249 12.45 -2.26 1.02
CA CYS A 249 11.14 -2.74 0.57
C CYS A 249 10.29 -3.24 1.74
N GLY A 250 10.86 -4.00 2.67
CA GLY A 250 10.14 -4.49 3.86
C GLY A 250 9.67 -3.38 4.80
N GLN A 251 10.37 -2.24 4.84
CA GLN A 251 9.95 -1.05 5.56
C GLN A 251 8.73 -0.41 4.89
N ASP A 252 8.71 -0.34 3.56
CA ASP A 252 7.63 0.26 2.79
C ASP A 252 6.36 -0.60 2.86
N GLU A 253 6.48 -1.89 2.55
CA GLU A 253 5.40 -2.87 2.64
C GLU A 253 4.76 -2.96 4.02
N SER A 254 5.53 -2.70 5.09
CA SER A 254 4.98 -2.68 6.43
C SER A 254 3.91 -1.60 6.61
N ARG A 255 4.04 -0.47 5.90
CA ARG A 255 3.06 0.62 5.90
C ARG A 255 1.84 0.25 5.07
N HIS A 256 2.01 -0.38 3.91
CA HIS A 256 0.89 -0.78 3.04
C HIS A 256 0.03 -1.86 3.70
N VAL A 257 0.67 -2.87 4.30
CA VAL A 257 -0.02 -3.87 5.12
C VAL A 257 -0.72 -3.24 6.33
N ALA A 258 -0.08 -2.27 7.00
CA ALA A 258 -0.71 -1.55 8.11
C ALA A 258 -1.94 -0.77 7.65
N PHE A 259 -1.88 -0.13 6.49
CA PHE A 259 -3.02 0.54 5.87
C PHE A 259 -4.19 -0.45 5.69
N GLY A 260 -3.93 -1.60 5.07
CA GLY A 260 -4.95 -2.63 4.86
C GLY A 260 -5.58 -3.11 6.17
N VAL A 261 -4.75 -3.47 7.16
CA VAL A 261 -5.24 -3.94 8.47
C VAL A 261 -6.12 -2.90 9.16
N MET A 262 -5.71 -1.63 9.15
CA MET A 262 -6.44 -0.56 9.82
C MET A 262 -7.73 -0.17 9.09
N HIS A 263 -7.73 -0.25 7.76
CA HIS A 263 -8.94 -0.07 6.95
C HIS A 263 -9.97 -1.18 7.25
N MET A 264 -9.54 -2.44 7.20
CA MET A 264 -10.41 -3.58 7.48
C MET A 264 -10.96 -3.55 8.90
N ARG A 265 -10.15 -3.09 9.87
CA ARG A 265 -10.58 -2.88 11.25
C ARG A 265 -11.64 -1.81 11.37
N TYR A 266 -11.43 -0.66 10.73
CA TYR A 266 -12.42 0.42 10.71
C TYR A 266 -13.75 -0.08 10.15
N LEU A 267 -13.72 -0.78 9.02
CA LEU A 267 -14.91 -1.37 8.41
C LEU A 267 -15.60 -2.38 9.34
N ALA A 268 -14.83 -3.27 9.98
CA ALA A 268 -15.36 -4.26 10.92
C ALA A 268 -16.05 -3.64 12.15
N GLU A 269 -15.59 -2.46 12.58
CA GLU A 269 -16.10 -1.72 13.73
C GLU A 269 -17.31 -0.83 13.36
N THR A 270 -17.39 -0.35 12.12
CA THR A 270 -18.41 0.62 11.67
C THR A 270 -19.53 0.02 10.83
N GLU A 271 -19.25 -1.03 10.06
CA GLU A 271 -20.18 -1.72 9.14
C GLU A 271 -20.17 -3.24 9.43
N PRO A 272 -20.57 -3.69 10.63
CA PRO A 272 -20.47 -5.09 11.03
C PRO A 272 -21.28 -6.05 10.15
N GLU A 273 -22.33 -5.57 9.47
CA GLU A 273 -23.10 -6.34 8.48
C GLU A 273 -22.29 -6.69 7.23
N ARG A 274 -21.28 -5.88 6.87
CA ARG A 274 -20.34 -6.19 5.78
C ARG A 274 -19.31 -7.25 6.14
N LYS A 275 -19.23 -7.72 7.39
CA LYS A 275 -18.26 -8.77 7.76
C LYS A 275 -18.44 -10.05 6.95
N ALA A 276 -19.67 -10.42 6.61
CA ALA A 276 -19.94 -11.62 5.83
C ALA A 276 -19.35 -11.53 4.41
N GLU A 277 -19.45 -10.36 3.78
CA GLU A 277 -18.84 -10.01 2.51
C GLU A 277 -17.31 -10.09 2.60
N VAL A 278 -16.71 -9.41 3.57
CA VAL A 278 -15.26 -9.44 3.77
C VAL A 278 -14.72 -10.85 3.92
N HIS A 279 -15.38 -11.67 4.75
CA HIS A 279 -14.93 -13.05 4.91
C HIS A 279 -14.98 -13.84 3.60
N ALA A 280 -15.89 -13.53 2.66
CA ALA A 280 -15.90 -14.16 1.33
C ALA A 280 -14.65 -13.79 0.51
N TYR A 281 -14.19 -12.53 0.58
CA TYR A 281 -12.93 -12.11 -0.03
C TYR A 281 -11.74 -12.82 0.61
N LEU A 282 -11.76 -12.93 1.94
CA LEU A 282 -10.69 -13.62 2.64
C LEU A 282 -10.71 -15.14 2.38
N ASP A 283 -11.85 -15.76 2.11
CA ASP A 283 -11.91 -17.17 1.69
C ASP A 283 -11.18 -17.37 0.34
N GLU A 284 -11.27 -16.38 -0.57
CA GLU A 284 -10.50 -16.37 -1.81
C GLU A 284 -9.00 -16.13 -1.58
N GLY A 285 -8.65 -15.16 -0.72
CA GLY A 285 -7.27 -14.90 -0.34
C GLY A 285 -6.58 -16.13 0.25
N GLU A 286 -7.26 -16.87 1.14
CA GLU A 286 -6.71 -18.11 1.69
C GLU A 286 -6.51 -19.20 0.62
N ARG A 287 -7.45 -19.34 -0.32
CA ARG A 287 -7.27 -20.25 -1.47
C ARG A 287 -6.05 -19.85 -2.30
N ALA A 288 -5.84 -18.56 -2.55
CA ALA A 288 -4.70 -18.06 -3.30
C ALA A 288 -3.35 -18.27 -2.58
N LEU A 289 -3.32 -18.09 -1.27
CA LEU A 289 -2.13 -18.36 -0.43
C LEU A 289 -1.76 -19.84 -0.38
N VAL A 290 -2.76 -20.72 -0.45
CA VAL A 290 -2.57 -22.18 -0.47
C VAL A 290 -2.18 -22.68 -1.86
N ALA A 291 -2.92 -22.29 -2.89
CA ALA A 291 -2.71 -22.72 -4.28
C ALA A 291 -1.40 -22.18 -4.88
N GLY A 292 -0.88 -21.08 -4.33
CA GLY A 292 0.45 -20.57 -4.66
C GLY A 292 0.52 -19.43 -5.64
N ASN A 293 -0.64 -18.91 -6.04
CA ASN A 293 -0.72 -17.83 -7.01
C ASN A 293 -0.39 -16.44 -6.40
N GLN A 294 -0.51 -16.29 -5.07
CA GLN A 294 -0.15 -15.08 -4.32
C GLN A 294 1.18 -15.17 -3.58
N ASN A 295 1.77 -16.36 -3.51
CA ASN A 295 2.86 -16.63 -2.60
C ASN A 295 4.05 -17.18 -3.38
N PRO A 296 5.16 -16.42 -3.51
CA PRO A 296 6.34 -16.92 -4.20
C PRO A 296 6.95 -18.15 -3.53
N ALA A 297 6.64 -18.40 -2.25
CA ALA A 297 7.08 -19.59 -1.51
C ALA A 297 6.16 -20.81 -1.70
N ALA A 298 5.15 -20.75 -2.56
CA ALA A 298 4.25 -21.86 -2.80
C ALA A 298 4.75 -22.83 -3.87
N ARG A 299 4.37 -24.10 -3.71
CA ARG A 299 4.96 -25.23 -4.43
C ARG A 299 4.78 -25.13 -5.95
N ASP A 300 5.71 -25.79 -6.65
CA ASP A 300 5.62 -26.09 -8.08
C ASP A 300 5.57 -24.84 -8.98
N THR A 301 6.21 -23.75 -8.54
CA THR A 301 6.36 -22.52 -9.33
C THR A 301 7.83 -22.23 -9.60
N ALA A 302 8.15 -21.59 -10.73
CA ALA A 302 9.53 -21.17 -11.02
C ALA A 302 10.12 -20.27 -9.91
N GLN A 303 9.27 -19.54 -9.21
CA GLN A 303 9.60 -18.66 -8.10
C GLN A 303 9.96 -19.45 -6.84
N SER A 304 9.21 -20.50 -6.51
CA SER A 304 9.54 -21.36 -5.37
C SER A 304 10.81 -22.15 -5.59
N GLU A 305 11.03 -22.63 -6.82
CA GLU A 305 12.29 -23.27 -7.20
C GLU A 305 13.47 -22.32 -7.04
N ALA A 306 13.33 -21.07 -7.52
CA ALA A 306 14.34 -20.04 -7.35
C ALA A 306 14.60 -19.72 -5.88
N LEU A 307 13.55 -19.57 -5.05
CA LEU A 307 13.71 -19.36 -3.62
C LEU A 307 14.42 -20.53 -2.93
N ALA A 308 14.10 -21.77 -3.27
CA ALA A 308 14.79 -22.93 -2.72
C ALA A 308 16.29 -22.92 -3.08
N VAL A 309 16.64 -22.59 -4.33
CA VAL A 309 18.05 -22.42 -4.73
C VAL A 309 18.73 -21.31 -3.93
N LEU A 310 18.09 -20.14 -3.80
CA LEU A 310 18.65 -18.98 -3.09
C LEU A 310 18.82 -19.25 -1.59
N LEU A 311 17.86 -19.91 -0.95
CA LEU A 311 17.94 -20.27 0.47
C LEU A 311 18.95 -21.40 0.73
N GLY A 312 19.17 -22.26 -0.26
CA GLY A 312 20.12 -23.37 -0.20
C GLY A 312 21.58 -22.94 -0.39
N GLY A 313 21.85 -21.84 -1.10
CA GLY A 313 23.22 -21.53 -1.51
C GLY A 313 23.59 -22.11 -2.87
N GLY A 314 22.60 -22.45 -3.72
CA GLY A 314 22.80 -23.11 -5.02
C GLY A 314 22.01 -24.42 -5.16
N GLN A 315 21.92 -24.92 -6.39
CA GLN A 315 21.13 -26.11 -6.77
C GLN A 315 21.58 -27.38 -6.04
N LYS A 316 22.87 -27.49 -5.72
CA LYS A 316 23.41 -28.64 -4.97
C LYS A 316 22.82 -28.76 -3.56
N HIS A 317 22.31 -27.65 -3.01
CA HIS A 317 21.75 -27.56 -1.66
C HIS A 317 20.22 -27.34 -1.70
N TYR A 318 19.58 -27.70 -2.82
CA TYR A 318 18.15 -27.49 -3.04
C TYR A 318 17.29 -28.02 -1.89
N ASP A 319 17.50 -29.26 -1.43
CA ASP A 319 16.71 -29.86 -0.35
C ASP A 319 16.82 -29.09 0.97
N GLU A 320 17.98 -28.51 1.26
CA GLU A 320 18.18 -27.67 2.44
C GLU A 320 17.46 -26.32 2.29
N GLY A 321 17.55 -25.73 1.09
CA GLY A 321 16.83 -24.51 0.75
C GLY A 321 15.32 -24.69 0.78
N TYR A 322 14.80 -25.82 0.29
CA TYR A 322 13.38 -26.15 0.31
C TYR A 322 12.86 -26.32 1.75
N LYS A 323 13.65 -26.90 2.66
CA LYS A 323 13.30 -26.94 4.10
C LYS A 323 13.17 -25.53 4.69
N LYS A 324 14.08 -24.61 4.34
CA LYS A 324 13.99 -23.20 4.76
C LYS A 324 12.77 -22.51 4.13
N LEU A 325 12.44 -22.84 2.88
CA LEU A 325 11.25 -22.32 2.21
C LEU A 325 9.96 -22.73 2.94
N LEU A 326 9.86 -23.99 3.38
CA LEU A 326 8.72 -24.45 4.19
C LEU A 326 8.62 -23.68 5.52
N ALA A 327 9.75 -23.30 6.13
CA ALA A 327 9.74 -22.48 7.34
C ALA A 327 9.26 -21.04 7.06
N ILE A 328 9.58 -20.46 5.89
CA ILE A 328 9.03 -19.18 5.44
C ILE A 328 7.53 -19.29 5.22
N ARG A 329 7.05 -20.37 4.58
CA ARG A 329 5.62 -20.60 4.37
C ARG A 329 4.84 -20.71 5.67
N LYS A 330 5.38 -21.45 6.65
CA LYS A 330 4.84 -21.50 8.02
C LYS A 330 4.72 -20.11 8.64
N ARG A 331 5.75 -19.28 8.47
CA ARG A 331 5.77 -17.90 8.99
C ARG A 331 4.71 -17.03 8.30
N GLN A 332 4.58 -17.10 6.97
CA GLN A 332 3.53 -16.39 6.22
C GLN A 332 2.13 -16.74 6.72
N SER A 333 1.83 -18.02 6.93
CA SER A 333 0.52 -18.45 7.46
C SER A 333 0.24 -17.88 8.86
N ARG A 334 1.25 -17.88 9.74
CA ARG A 334 1.13 -17.30 11.10
C ARG A 334 0.95 -15.79 11.07
N GLU A 335 1.72 -15.09 10.25
CA GLU A 335 1.63 -13.64 10.09
C GLU A 335 0.29 -13.24 9.44
N TYR A 336 -0.22 -14.01 8.48
CA TYR A 336 -1.57 -13.84 7.95
C TYR A 336 -2.65 -13.98 9.03
N ILE A 337 -2.64 -15.06 9.82
CA ILE A 337 -3.59 -15.26 10.92
C ILE A 337 -3.57 -14.07 11.90
N GLN A 338 -2.37 -13.61 12.27
CA GLN A 338 -2.22 -12.47 13.17
C GLN A 338 -2.82 -11.19 12.56
N ARG A 339 -2.58 -10.92 11.28
CA ARG A 339 -3.11 -9.73 10.60
C ARG A 339 -4.64 -9.74 10.52
N ILE A 340 -5.24 -10.88 10.18
CA ILE A 340 -6.70 -11.04 10.16
C ILE A 340 -7.31 -10.84 11.55
N LYS A 341 -6.66 -11.34 12.61
CA LYS A 341 -7.09 -11.08 13.99
C LYS A 341 -7.02 -9.59 14.33
N SER A 342 -5.92 -8.93 13.99
CA SER A 342 -5.75 -7.49 14.19
C SER A 342 -6.73 -6.64 13.39
N ALA A 343 -7.19 -7.13 12.23
CA ALA A 343 -8.19 -6.51 11.38
C ALA A 343 -9.64 -6.70 11.87
N GLY A 344 -9.89 -7.46 12.95
CA GLY A 344 -11.24 -7.64 13.51
C GLY A 344 -12.03 -8.83 12.95
N PHE A 345 -11.34 -9.78 12.30
CA PHE A 345 -11.93 -10.97 11.66
C PHE A 345 -11.42 -12.29 12.26
N GLY A 346 -10.94 -12.25 13.51
CA GLY A 346 -10.29 -13.37 14.19
C GLY A 346 -11.19 -14.59 14.42
N GLU A 347 -12.51 -14.39 14.52
CA GLU A 347 -13.50 -15.43 14.75
C GLU A 347 -13.49 -16.54 13.70
N ARG A 348 -13.00 -16.25 12.48
CA ARG A 348 -12.94 -17.23 11.40
C ARG A 348 -11.99 -18.40 11.66
N PHE A 349 -11.01 -18.20 12.55
CA PHE A 349 -10.07 -19.24 12.95
C PHE A 349 -10.61 -20.12 14.09
N GLU A 350 -11.75 -19.73 14.67
CA GLU A 350 -12.39 -20.42 15.81
C GLU A 350 -13.67 -21.14 15.38
N ASN A 351 -14.33 -20.66 14.32
CA ASN A 351 -15.61 -21.20 13.83
C ASN A 351 -15.49 -22.21 12.67
N GLY A 352 -14.28 -22.62 12.31
CA GLY A 352 -14.03 -23.60 11.24
C GLY A 352 -14.13 -23.06 9.81
N ARG A 353 -14.23 -21.74 9.61
CA ARG A 353 -14.28 -21.12 8.27
C ARG A 353 -12.92 -21.09 7.57
N ALA A 354 -11.84 -20.88 8.32
CA ALA A 354 -10.50 -20.77 7.76
C ALA A 354 -10.09 -22.03 6.97
N ASN A 355 -9.36 -21.83 5.87
CA ASN A 355 -8.88 -22.89 5.01
C ASN A 355 -8.06 -23.92 5.82
N PRO A 356 -8.44 -25.22 5.81
CA PRO A 356 -7.77 -26.24 6.62
C PRO A 356 -6.27 -26.38 6.29
N GLU A 357 -5.89 -26.31 5.02
CA GLU A 357 -4.51 -26.47 4.57
C GLU A 357 -3.64 -25.28 5.02
N LEU A 358 -4.19 -24.06 4.98
CA LEU A 358 -3.52 -22.89 5.55
C LEU A 358 -3.24 -23.07 7.04
N MET A 359 -4.19 -23.63 7.78
CA MET A 359 -4.05 -23.91 9.21
C MET A 359 -3.04 -25.03 9.50
N GLU A 360 -2.88 -26.00 8.59
CA GLU A 360 -1.80 -26.99 8.67
C GLU A 360 -0.43 -26.34 8.50
N TYR A 361 -0.25 -25.44 7.52
CA TYR A 361 1.00 -24.69 7.35
C TYR A 361 1.37 -23.86 8.59
N ALA A 362 0.40 -23.29 9.30
CA ALA A 362 0.68 -22.53 10.52
C ALA A 362 1.15 -23.40 11.71
N LYS A 363 0.77 -24.69 11.72
CA LYS A 363 1.09 -25.67 12.77
C LYS A 363 2.40 -26.42 12.51
N ALA A 364 2.57 -26.92 11.27
CA ALA A 364 3.80 -27.54 10.76
C ALA A 364 4.98 -26.63 11.04
#